data_AF-A0A843CPP1-F1
#
_entry.id   AF-A0A843CPP1-F1
#
_cell.length_a   1.000
_cell.length_b   1.000
_cell.length_c   1.000
_cell.angle_alpha   90.00
_cell.angle_beta   90.00
_cell.angle_gamma   90.00
#
_symmetry.space_group_name_H-M   'P 1'
#
loop_
_entity.id
_entity.type
_entity.pdbx_description
1 polymer ?
#
loop_
_entity_poly.entity_id
_entity_poly.type
_entity_poly.pdbx_seq_one_letter_code
_entity_poly.pdbx_strand_id
1 'polypeptide(L)' 'MDPIFIIGIVFLVMASSIGAYVVYHKEVVMKPLILGERAEIADASCDEIKKKHELGQYWALSNYRLAAAKISACFPEK' A
#
# COMPACT_ATOMS: atom_id res chain seq x y z
N MET A 1 -11.26 -44.01 -2.76
CA MET A 1 -11.26 -42.59 -2.33
C MET A 1 -12.19 -41.86 -3.29
N ASP A 2 -13.29 -41.28 -2.80
CA ASP A 2 -14.32 -40.69 -3.70
C ASP A 2 -13.78 -39.47 -4.45
N PRO A 3 -14.06 -39.32 -5.75
CA PRO A 3 -13.57 -38.21 -6.56
C PRO A 3 -14.00 -36.84 -6.03
N ILE A 4 -15.18 -36.75 -5.39
CA ILE A 4 -15.68 -35.53 -4.75
C ILE A 4 -14.79 -35.10 -3.57
N PHE A 5 -14.28 -36.08 -2.81
CA PHE A 5 -13.41 -35.82 -1.66
C PHE A 5 -12.05 -35.25 -2.09
N ILE A 6 -11.52 -35.75 -3.22
CA ILE A 6 -10.28 -35.26 -3.82
C ILE A 6 -10.42 -33.80 -4.27
N ILE A 7 -11.53 -33.47 -4.93
CA ILE A 7 -11.82 -32.09 -5.37
C ILE A 7 -11.87 -31.14 -4.17
N GLY A 8 -12.55 -31.53 -3.09
CA GLY A 8 -12.63 -30.73 -1.86
C GLY A 8 -11.27 -30.40 -1.25
N ILE A 9 -10.37 -31.39 -1.19
CA ILE A 9 -9.00 -31.18 -0.67
C ILE A 9 -8.22 -30.21 -1.56
N VAL A 10 -8.32 -30.32 -2.88
CA VAL A 10 -7.64 -29.42 -3.82
C VAL A 10 -8.08 -27.96 -3.62
N PHE A 11 -9.39 -27.72 -3.49
CA PHE A 11 -9.90 -26.37 -3.20
C PHE A 11 -9.44 -25.85 -1.84
N LEU A 12 -9.43 -26.69 -0.81
CA LEU A 12 -8.96 -26.31 0.52
C LEU A 12 -7.48 -25.88 0.51
N VAL A 13 -6.63 -26.64 -0.20
CA VAL A 13 -5.19 -26.33 -0.32
C VAL A 13 -4.98 -25.04 -1.12
N MET A 14 -5.70 -24.84 -2.23
CA MET A 14 -5.62 -23.60 -3.01
C MET A 14 -6.08 -22.37 -2.22
N ALA A 15 -7.21 -22.47 -1.51
CA ALA A 15 -7.70 -21.36 -0.69
C ALA A 15 -6.69 -20.99 0.40
N SER A 16 -6.07 -21.99 1.04
CA SER A 16 -5.07 -21.79 2.08
C SER A 16 -3.80 -21.13 1.54
N SER A 17 -3.31 -21.57 0.38
CA SER A 17 -2.09 -21.01 -0.23
C SER A 17 -2.29 -19.57 -0.73
N ILE A 18 -3.46 -19.26 -1.31
CA ILE A 18 -3.81 -17.89 -1.70
C ILE A 18 -3.90 -16.98 -0.46
N GLY A 19 -4.53 -17.45 0.62
CA GLY A 19 -4.59 -16.71 1.88
C GLY A 19 -3.20 -16.39 2.43
N ALA A 20 -2.31 -17.37 2.47
CA ALA A 20 -0.93 -17.19 2.92
C ALA A 20 -0.16 -16.20 2.00
N TYR A 21 -0.34 -16.31 0.69
CA TYR A 21 0.28 -15.39 -0.27
C TYR A 21 -0.16 -13.94 -0.07
N VAL A 22 -1.46 -13.69 0.13
CA VAL A 22 -1.98 -12.33 0.34
C VAL A 22 -1.38 -11.70 1.60
N VAL A 23 -1.28 -12.48 2.69
CA VAL A 23 -0.65 -12.00 3.93
C VAL A 23 0.83 -11.70 3.70
N TYR A 24 1.56 -12.62 3.07
CA TYR A 24 2.98 -12.42 2.77
C TYR A 24 3.22 -11.20 1.88
N HIS A 25 2.45 -11.06 0.80
CA HIS A 25 2.56 -9.93 -0.13
C HIS A 25 2.28 -8.59 0.57
N LYS A 26 1.30 -8.54 1.48
CA LYS A 26 1.03 -7.34 2.28
C LYS A 26 2.22 -6.96 3.17
N GLU A 27 2.84 -7.94 3.81
CA GLU A 27 3.98 -7.72 4.71
C GLU A 27 5.27 -7.35 3.96
N VAL A 28 5.54 -8.03 2.85
CA VAL A 28 6.85 -7.97 2.18
C VAL A 28 6.88 -6.96 1.03
N VAL A 29 5.74 -6.62 0.45
CA VAL A 29 5.68 -5.67 -0.68
C VAL A 29 5.00 -4.38 -0.27
N MET A 30 3.76 -4.45 0.24
CA MET A 30 2.98 -3.24 0.56
C MET A 30 3.59 -2.43 1.71
N LYS A 31 3.94 -3.05 2.83
CA LYS A 31 4.53 -2.33 3.97
C LYS A 31 5.81 -1.57 3.63
N PRO A 32 6.84 -2.17 2.98
CA PRO A 32 8.04 -1.42 2.65
C PRO A 32 7.78 -0.29 1.65
N LEU A 33 6.86 -0.46 0.69
CA LEU A 33 6.46 0.64 -0.21
C LEU A 33 5.82 1.80 0.57
N ILE A 34 4.95 1.51 1.53
CA ILE A 34 4.32 2.52 2.39
C ILE A 34 5.36 3.26 3.24
N LEU A 35 6.31 2.53 3.83
CA LEU A 35 7.38 3.12 4.64
C LEU A 35 8.37 3.93 3.81
N GLY A 36 8.74 3.43 2.64
CA GLY A 36 9.60 4.14 1.67
C GLY A 36 8.97 5.44 1.20
N GLU A 37 7.71 5.38 0.74
CA GLU A 37 6.98 6.58 0.33
C GLU A 37 6.82 7.60 1.48
N ARG A 38 6.63 7.13 2.72
CA ARG A 38 6.58 8.03 3.88
C ARG A 38 7.91 8.76 4.09
N ALA A 39 9.04 8.07 3.93
CA ALA A 39 10.36 8.68 4.02
C ALA A 39 10.62 9.66 2.87
N GLU A 40 10.21 9.30 1.63
CA GLU A 40 10.26 10.20 0.48
C GLU A 40 9.45 11.48 0.72
N ILE A 41 8.23 11.38 1.24
CA ILE A 41 7.41 12.56 1.54
C ILE A 41 8.06 13.41 2.63
N ALA A 42 8.73 12.79 3.61
CA ALA A 42 9.43 13.54 4.67
C ALA A 42 10.63 14.33 4.11
N ASP A 43 11.37 13.76 3.17
CA ASP A 43 12.59 14.36 2.59
C ASP A 43 12.33 15.26 1.38
N ALA A 44 11.26 15.01 0.62
CA ALA A 44 10.96 15.74 -0.61
C ALA A 44 10.68 17.23 -0.38
N SER A 45 11.04 18.05 -1.37
CA SER A 45 10.79 19.49 -1.35
C SER A 45 9.29 19.82 -1.53
N CYS A 46 8.89 21.03 -1.14
CA CYS A 46 7.49 21.45 -1.22
C CYS A 46 6.92 21.38 -2.65
N ASP A 47 7.70 21.73 -3.67
CA ASP A 47 7.28 21.68 -5.07
C ASP A 47 7.11 20.25 -5.60
N GLU A 48 8.01 19.33 -5.20
CA GLU A 48 7.93 17.92 -5.58
C GLU A 48 6.71 17.25 -4.97
N ILE A 49 6.41 17.55 -3.70
CA ILE A 49 5.23 17.00 -3.02
C ILE A 49 3.95 17.56 -3.61
N LYS A 50 3.91 18.85 -3.98
CA LYS A 50 2.76 19.45 -4.66
C LYS A 50 2.47 18.73 -5.97
N LYS A 51 3.50 18.53 -6.81
CA LYS A 51 3.37 17.77 -8.07
C LYS A 51 2.91 16.34 -7.84
N LYS A 52 3.47 15.63 -6.84
CA LYS A 52 3.06 14.26 -6.49
C LYS A 52 1.61 14.20 -6.00
N HIS A 53 1.15 15.23 -5.28
CA HIS A 53 -0.21 15.30 -4.75
C HIS A 53 -1.26 15.58 -5.82
N GLU A 54 -0.94 16.43 -6.79
CA GLU A 54 -1.80 16.65 -7.97
C GLU A 54 -2.00 15.37 -8.79
N LEU A 55 -1.01 14.46 -8.80
CA LEU A 55 -1.11 13.15 -9.45
C LEU A 55 -1.94 12.14 -8.64
N GLY A 56 -2.16 12.37 -7.34
CA GLY A 56 -3.08 11.60 -6.50
C GLY A 56 -2.70 10.13 -6.22
N GLN A 57 -1.49 9.70 -6.58
CA GLN A 57 -1.05 8.30 -6.42
C GLN A 57 -0.27 8.10 -5.12
N TYR A 58 -0.89 7.37 -4.17
CA TYR A 58 -0.28 7.04 -2.88
C TYR A 58 -0.51 5.57 -2.53
N TRP A 59 0.48 4.95 -1.89
CA TRP A 59 0.39 3.54 -1.46
C TRP A 59 -0.48 3.35 -0.22
N ALA A 60 -0.70 4.40 0.57
CA ALA A 60 -1.59 4.39 1.73
C ALA A 60 -2.26 5.74 1.99
N LEU A 61 -3.46 5.70 2.57
CA LEU A 61 -4.18 6.89 3.01
C LEU A 61 -3.41 7.69 4.07
N SER A 62 -2.60 7.03 4.90
CA SER A 62 -1.73 7.70 5.87
C SER A 62 -0.67 8.57 5.18
N ASN A 63 -0.12 8.11 4.06
CA ASN A 63 0.88 8.83 3.29
C ASN A 63 0.25 10.02 2.57
N TYR A 64 -0.95 9.83 2.01
CA TYR A 64 -1.75 10.94 1.47
C TYR A 64 -1.97 12.05 2.51
N ARG A 65 -2.40 11.69 3.72
CA ARG A 65 -2.61 12.66 4.81
C ARG A 65 -1.33 13.38 5.21
N LEU A 66 -0.20 12.67 5.24
CA LEU A 66 1.10 13.25 5.57
C LEU A 66 1.57 14.23 4.48
N ALA A 67 1.39 13.88 3.19
CA ALA A 67 1.67 14.77 2.08
C ALA A 67 0.76 16.01 2.10
N ALA A 68 -0.54 15.85 2.35
CA ALA A 68 -1.48 16.96 2.47
C ALA A 68 -1.11 17.91 3.63
N ALA A 69 -0.74 17.36 4.78
CA ALA A 69 -0.25 18.15 5.91
C ALA A 69 1.02 18.94 5.54
N LYS A 70 1.96 18.32 4.82
CA LYS A 70 3.18 19.01 4.38
C LYS A 70 2.89 20.09 3.34
N ILE A 71 1.96 19.88 2.41
CA ILE A 71 1.52 20.89 1.44
C ILE A 71 0.87 22.07 2.14
N SER A 72 -0.08 21.83 3.04
CA SER A 72 -0.74 22.91 3.79
C SER A 72 0.23 23.73 4.65
N ALA A 73 1.30 23.10 5.16
CA ALA A 73 2.37 23.81 5.86
C ALA A 73 3.29 24.62 4.92
N CYS A 74 3.61 24.11 3.73
CA CYS A 74 4.44 24.78 2.72
C CYS A 74 3.71 25.92 2.00
N PHE A 75 2.42 25.73 1.73
CA PHE A 75 1.54 26.64 1.02
C PHE A 75 0.32 26.90 1.91
N PRO A 76 0.48 27.61 3.03
CA PRO A 76 -0.67 28.08 3.77
C PRO A 76 -1.48 28.97 2.82
N GLU A 77 -2.66 28.50 2.41
CA GLU A 77 -3.60 29.37 1.71
C GLU A 77 -3.80 30.62 2.57
N LYS A 78 -3.64 31.80 1.96
CA LYS A 78 -3.97 33.08 2.58
C LYS A 78 -5.44 33.11 2.95
#